data_AF-A0AAV0FL14-F1
#
_entry.id   AF-A0AAV0FL14-F1
#
_cell.length_a   1.000
_cell.length_b   1.000
_cell.length_c   1.000
_cell.angle_alpha   90.00
_cell.angle_beta   90.00
_cell.angle_gamma   90.00
#
_symmetry.space_group_name_H-M   'P 1'
#
loop_
_entity.id
_entity.type
_entity.pdbx_description
1 polymer ?
#
loop_
_entity_poly.entity_id
_entity_poly.type
_entity_poly.pdbx_seq_one_letter_code
_entity_poly.pdbx_strand_id
1 'polypeptide(L)'
;MALGLLNGSSNLVSEKVDVFFFGVVMWELLTGEEPYADLHYGAIIGGIVSNTLRPTIPESCDPDWRALMERCWSAEPLERPSFSEIANELRVIASKF
;
A
#
# COMPACT_ATOMS: atom_id res chain seq x y z
N MET A 1 10.83 -6.61 -2.98
CA MET A 1 12.26 -6.86 -2.66
C MET A 1 13.24 -5.75 -3.10
N ALA A 2 12.83 -4.59 -3.62
CA ALA A 2 13.80 -3.59 -4.15
C ALA A 2 14.00 -2.32 -3.30
N LEU A 3 13.11 -1.97 -2.36
CA LEU A 3 13.19 -0.67 -1.68
C LEU A 3 14.28 -0.59 -0.59
N GLY A 4 14.72 -1.72 -0.04
CA GLY A 4 15.66 -1.75 1.09
C GLY A 4 17.13 -1.51 0.74
N LEU A 5 17.53 -1.60 -0.54
CA LEU A 5 18.95 -1.61 -0.93
C LEU A 5 19.52 -0.25 -1.33
N LEU A 6 18.71 0.81 -1.37
CA LEU A 6 19.16 2.09 -1.94
C LEU A 6 19.89 3.04 -0.98
N ASN A 7 20.00 2.75 0.34
CA ASN A 7 20.60 3.75 1.25
C ASN A 7 21.44 3.23 2.44
N GLY A 8 21.86 1.97 2.46
CA GLY A 8 22.83 1.46 3.46
C GLY A 8 22.48 1.68 4.95
N SER A 9 21.22 2.04 5.25
CA SER A 9 20.75 2.45 6.56
C SER A 9 19.69 1.48 7.03
N SER A 10 19.87 0.84 8.19
CA SER A 10 19.00 -0.25 8.69
C SER A 10 17.57 0.18 9.07
N ASN A 11 17.18 1.43 8.79
CA ASN A 11 15.83 1.98 9.03
C ASN A 11 14.90 1.86 7.80
N LEU A 12 15.36 1.33 6.67
CA LEU A 12 14.55 1.14 5.45
C LEU A 12 13.74 -0.16 5.40
N VAL A 13 13.98 -1.07 6.33
CA VAL A 13 13.20 -2.31 6.47
C VAL A 13 12.42 -2.19 7.77
N SER A 14 11.11 -1.99 7.66
CA SER A 14 10.21 -1.93 8.80
C SER A 14 8.88 -2.58 8.43
N GLU A 15 8.12 -3.01 9.45
CA GLU A 15 6.74 -3.48 9.26
C GLU A 15 5.92 -2.47 8.45
N LYS A 16 6.17 -1.16 8.61
CA LYS A 16 5.47 -0.10 7.89
C LYS A 16 5.73 -0.13 6.39
N VAL A 17 6.88 -0.63 5.94
CA VAL A 17 7.15 -0.85 4.50
C VAL A 17 6.35 -2.03 3.99
N ASP A 18 6.26 -3.12 4.77
CA ASP A 18 5.44 -4.28 4.41
C ASP A 18 3.95 -3.92 4.34
N VAL A 19 3.46 -3.09 5.28
CA VAL A 19 2.09 -2.57 5.26
C VAL A 19 1.80 -1.73 4.01
N PHE A 20 2.75 -0.91 3.58
CA PHE A 20 2.62 -0.15 2.33
C PHE A 20 2.37 -1.07 1.14
N PHE A 21 3.22 -2.09 0.98
CA PHE A 21 3.09 -3.02 -0.13
C PHE A 21 1.88 -3.95 0.02
N PHE A 22 1.44 -4.23 1.25
CA PHE A 22 0.18 -4.92 1.48
C PHE A 22 -1.02 -4.13 0.93
N GLY A 23 -1.03 -2.80 1.10
CA GLY A 23 -2.01 -1.94 0.44
C GLY A 23 -1.99 -2.07 -1.09
N VAL A 24 -0.79 -2.10 -1.70
CA VAL A 24 -0.62 -2.31 -3.15
C VAL A 24 -1.17 -3.67 -3.59
N VAL A 25 -0.92 -4.73 -2.81
CA VAL A 25 -1.49 -6.07 -3.07
C VAL A 25 -3.01 -6.06 -2.94
N MET A 26 -3.59 -5.37 -1.97
CA MET A 26 -5.05 -5.23 -1.87
C MET A 26 -5.65 -4.59 -3.13
N TRP A 27 -4.97 -3.59 -3.68
CA TRP A 27 -5.39 -2.94 -4.94
C TRP A 27 -5.28 -3.86 -6.15
N GLU A 28 -4.20 -4.63 -6.24
CA GLU A 28 -4.01 -5.65 -7.29
C GLU A 28 -5.13 -6.70 -7.21
N LEU A 29 -5.51 -7.15 -6.00
CA LEU A 29 -6.63 -8.08 -5.81
C LEU A 29 -7.99 -7.46 -6.17
N LEU A 30 -8.19 -6.17 -5.87
CA LEU A 30 -9.42 -5.45 -6.18
C LEU A 30 -9.61 -5.29 -7.70
N THR A 31 -8.54 -4.96 -8.42
CA THR A 31 -8.60 -4.57 -9.82
C THR A 31 -8.29 -5.72 -10.77
N GLY A 32 -7.50 -6.70 -10.35
CA GLY A 32 -6.92 -7.73 -11.21
C GLY A 32 -5.79 -7.21 -12.11
N GLU A 33 -5.34 -5.98 -11.91
CA GLU A 33 -4.38 -5.29 -12.76
C GLU A 33 -2.96 -5.32 -12.16
N GLU A 34 -1.94 -5.28 -13.03
CA GLU A 34 -0.54 -5.17 -12.60
C GLU A 34 -0.26 -3.74 -12.06
N PRO A 35 0.22 -3.59 -10.81
CA PRO A 35 0.51 -2.29 -10.26
C PRO A 35 1.68 -1.63 -11.00
N TYR A 36 1.44 -0.42 -11.53
CA TYR A 36 2.45 0.39 -12.21
C TYR A 36 3.03 -0.24 -13.49
N ALA A 37 2.25 -1.05 -14.22
CA ALA A 37 2.68 -1.85 -15.38
C ALA A 37 3.58 -1.10 -16.40
N ASP A 38 3.34 0.19 -16.63
CA ASP A 38 4.06 0.98 -17.65
C ASP A 38 5.25 1.79 -17.11
N LEU A 39 5.64 1.60 -15.83
CA LEU A 39 6.68 2.39 -15.20
C LEU A 39 7.95 1.58 -14.93
N HIS A 40 9.10 2.17 -15.31
CA HIS A 40 10.39 1.64 -14.91
C HIS A 40 10.56 1.69 -13.38
N TYR A 41 11.21 0.68 -12.77
CA TYR A 41 11.35 0.58 -11.31
C TYR A 41 11.91 1.86 -10.65
N GLY A 42 12.84 2.56 -11.30
CA GLY A 42 13.36 3.83 -10.79
C GLY A 42 12.29 4.94 -10.67
N ALA A 43 11.37 5.01 -11.64
CA ALA A 43 10.24 5.94 -11.61
C ALA A 43 9.22 5.55 -10.53
N ILE A 44 8.97 4.25 -10.36
CA ILE A 44 8.09 3.73 -9.29
C ILE A 44 8.64 4.12 -7.91
N ILE A 45 9.91 3.83 -7.66
CA ILE A 45 10.57 4.13 -6.39
C ILE A 45 10.57 5.64 -6.14
N GLY A 46 10.98 6.43 -7.15
CA GLY A 46 11.01 7.89 -7.05
C GLY A 46 9.62 8.47 -6.78
N GLY A 47 8.58 7.98 -7.46
CA GLY A 47 7.20 8.42 -7.29
C GLY A 47 6.64 8.08 -5.91
N ILE A 48 6.90 6.87 -5.41
CA ILE A 48 6.46 6.44 -4.07
C ILE A 48 7.14 7.29 -2.99
N VAL A 49 8.47 7.43 -3.05
CA VAL A 49 9.27 8.18 -2.07
C VAL A 49 8.93 9.68 -2.08
N SER A 50 8.66 10.25 -3.25
CA SER A 50 8.22 11.65 -3.38
C SER A 50 6.74 11.87 -3.08
N ASN A 51 6.01 10.82 -2.73
CA ASN A 51 4.56 10.85 -2.49
C ASN A 51 3.74 11.38 -3.69
N THR A 52 4.22 11.13 -4.91
CA THR A 52 3.54 11.51 -6.16
C THR A 52 2.89 10.34 -6.88
N LEU A 53 3.15 9.10 -6.42
CA LEU A 53 2.64 7.89 -7.03
C LEU A 53 1.94 6.99 -6.00
N ARG A 54 0.67 6.67 -6.26
CA ARG A 54 -0.14 5.65 -5.59
C ARG A 54 -1.03 4.96 -6.63
N PRO A 55 -1.48 3.71 -6.39
CA PRO A 55 -2.42 3.06 -7.29
C PRO A 55 -3.76 3.82 -7.31
N THR A 56 -4.34 3.99 -8.49
CA THR A 56 -5.65 4.66 -8.63
C THR A 56 -6.76 3.70 -8.27
N ILE A 57 -7.47 3.94 -7.16
CA ILE A 57 -8.60 3.10 -6.76
C ILE A 57 -9.85 3.48 -7.59
N PRO A 58 -10.54 2.52 -8.24
CA PRO A 58 -11.79 2.77 -8.96
C PRO A 58 -12.88 3.42 -8.08
N GLU A 59 -13.67 4.32 -8.64
CA GLU A 59 -14.77 5.00 -7.91
C GLU A 59 -15.83 4.02 -7.39
N SER A 60 -16.00 2.87 -8.04
CA SER A 60 -16.91 1.80 -7.63
C SER A 60 -16.42 0.99 -6.43
N CYS A 61 -15.20 1.23 -5.94
CA CYS A 61 -14.66 0.55 -4.77
C CYS A 61 -15.46 0.92 -3.52
N ASP A 62 -15.79 -0.10 -2.72
CA ASP A 62 -16.43 0.10 -1.43
C ASP A 62 -15.61 1.07 -0.54
N PRO A 63 -16.25 2.05 0.11
CA PRO A 63 -15.54 3.09 0.86
C PRO A 63 -14.64 2.58 1.98
N ASP A 64 -14.99 1.46 2.63
CA ASP A 64 -14.18 0.92 3.73
C ASP A 64 -12.90 0.27 3.19
N TRP A 65 -13.00 -0.45 2.07
CA TRP A 65 -11.83 -0.99 1.37
C TRP A 65 -10.91 0.12 0.88
N ARG A 66 -11.47 1.18 0.29
CA ARG A 66 -10.73 2.38 -0.12
C ARG A 66 -9.96 2.99 1.05
N ALA A 67 -10.65 3.28 2.15
CA ALA A 67 -10.06 3.92 3.32
C ALA A 67 -8.94 3.07 3.95
N LEU A 68 -9.10 1.74 3.97
CA LEU A 68 -8.07 0.84 4.46
C LEU A 68 -6.83 0.84 3.55
N MET A 69 -7.00 0.69 2.24
CA MET A 69 -5.87 0.76 1.29
C MET A 69 -5.14 2.11 1.37
N GLU A 70 -5.88 3.21 1.41
CA GLU A 70 -5.34 4.58 1.52
C GLU A 70 -4.47 4.78 2.76
N ARG A 71 -4.87 4.23 3.92
CA ARG A 71 -4.04 4.27 5.13
C ARG A 71 -2.83 3.34 5.04
N CYS A 72 -2.96 2.14 4.46
CA CYS A 72 -1.85 1.20 4.30
C CYS A 72 -0.67 1.85 3.56
N TRP A 73 -0.93 2.66 2.53
CA TRP A 73 0.11 3.36 1.76
C TRP A 73 0.21 4.86 2.09
N SER A 74 -0.10 5.29 3.32
CA SER A 74 0.13 6.68 3.75
C SER A 74 1.60 7.09 3.52
N ALA A 75 1.79 8.37 3.18
CA ALA A 75 3.10 9.00 3.05
C ALA A 75 3.89 8.89 4.35
N GLU A 76 3.22 9.12 5.48
CA GLU A 76 3.79 9.03 6.81
C GLU A 76 3.76 7.57 7.31
N PRO A 77 4.91 6.91 7.51
CA PRO A 77 4.94 5.51 7.94
C PRO A 77 4.22 5.25 9.28
N LEU A 78 4.20 6.24 10.18
CA LEU A 78 3.54 6.13 11.48
C LEU A 78 2.01 6.11 11.38
N GLU A 79 1.43 6.67 10.30
CA GLU A 79 -0.02 6.66 10.07
C GLU A 79 -0.52 5.33 9.47
N ARG A 80 0.38 4.50 8.97
CA ARG A 80 0.02 3.19 8.43
C ARG A 80 -0.42 2.28 9.57
N PRO A 81 -1.52 1.53 9.46
CA PRO A 81 -1.95 0.60 10.50
C PRO A 81 -0.94 -0.54 10.68
N SER A 82 -0.96 -1.19 11.84
CA SER A 82 -0.31 -2.50 12.05
C SER A 82 -1.09 -3.61 11.34
N PHE A 83 -0.46 -4.75 11.09
CA PHE A 83 -1.18 -5.91 10.53
C PHE A 83 -2.32 -6.40 11.44
N SER A 84 -2.23 -6.20 12.75
CA SER A 84 -3.30 -6.54 13.69
C SER A 84 -4.54 -5.67 13.49
N GLU A 85 -4.35 -4.36 13.29
CA GLU A 85 -5.43 -3.43 12.98
C GLU A 85 -6.05 -3.74 11.62
N ILE A 86 -5.22 -3.94 10.59
CA ILE A 86 -5.67 -4.34 9.24
C ILE A 86 -6.53 -5.61 9.32
N ALA A 87 -6.06 -6.65 10.00
CA ALA A 87 -6.79 -7.92 10.11
C ALA A 87 -8.14 -7.76 10.82
N ASN A 88 -8.22 -6.91 11.86
CA ASN A 88 -9.48 -6.63 12.55
C ASN A 88 -10.46 -5.88 11.65
N GLU A 89 -10.00 -4.88 10.91
CA GLU A 89 -10.85 -4.13 9.98
C GLU A 89 -11.34 -5.00 8.82
N LEU A 90 -10.47 -5.84 8.25
CA LEU A 90 -10.88 -6.78 7.21
C LEU A 90 -11.96 -7.75 7.69
N ARG A 91 -11.90 -8.22 8.95
CA ARG A 91 -12.98 -9.05 9.53
C ARG A 91 -14.30 -8.29 9.64
N VAL A 92 -14.25 -7.01 10.05
CA VAL A 92 -15.45 -6.16 10.13
C VAL A 92 -16.05 -5.95 8.74
N ILE A 93 -15.22 -5.61 7.75
CA ILE A 93 -15.65 -5.42 6.36
C ILE A 93 -16.25 -6.72 5.80
N ALA A 94 -15.58 -7.86 6.00
CA ALA A 94 -16.06 -9.16 5.54
C ALA A 94 -17.39 -9.58 6.19
N SER A 95 -17.67 -9.14 7.42
CA SER A 95 -18.92 -9.45 8.13
C SER A 95 -20.14 -8.67 7.62
N LYS A 96 -19.96 -7.73 6.69
CA LYS A 96 -21.05 -6.97 6.06
C LYS A 96 -21.73 -7.73 4.92
N PHE A 97 -21.23 -8.91 4.56
CA PHE A 97 -21.76 -9.83 3.56
C PHE A 97 -22.28 -11.11 4.21
#